data_AF-A0A946MQU2-F1
#
_entry.id   AF-A0A946MQU2-F1
#
_cell.length_a   1.000
_cell.length_b   1.000
_cell.length_c   1.000
_cell.angle_alpha   90.00
_cell.angle_beta   90.00
_cell.angle_gamma   90.00
#
_symmetry.space_group_name_H-M   'P 1'
#
loop_
_entity.id
_entity.type
_entity.pdbx_description
1 polymer ?
#
loop_
_entity_poly.entity_id
_entity_poly.type
_entity_poly.pdbx_seq_one_letter_code
_entity_poly.pdbx_strand_id
1 'polypeptide(L)'
;TDTSRVAAGIAIGIGFLGAGTIIRTKFSISGLTTAATIWVIAAIGMAFGAGFYIIATVTWVIALVILLLPAFIHLSADEDKREVKHDGSE
;
A
#
# COMPACT_ATOMS: atom_id res chain seq x y z
N THR A 1 -12.44 1.07 -27.98
CA THR A 1 -12.12 -0.03 -27.04
C THR A 1 -12.91 0.17 -25.75
N ASP A 2 -13.94 -0.63 -25.54
CA ASP A 2 -14.80 -0.55 -24.35
C ASP A 2 -14.05 -0.80 -23.04
N THR A 3 -13.04 -1.66 -23.07
CA THR A 3 -12.16 -1.94 -21.92
C THR A 3 -11.44 -0.68 -21.42
N SER A 4 -11.01 0.20 -22.32
CA SER A 4 -10.34 1.46 -21.96
C SER A 4 -11.28 2.43 -21.24
N ARG A 5 -12.57 2.45 -21.61
CA ARG A 5 -13.59 3.28 -20.95
C ARG A 5 -13.92 2.77 -19.55
N VAL A 6 -14.03 1.44 -19.40
CA VAL A 6 -14.24 0.82 -18.08
C VAL A 6 -13.05 1.09 -17.17
N ALA A 7 -11.82 0.91 -17.67
CA ALA A 7 -10.60 1.21 -16.90
C ALA A 7 -10.52 2.67 -16.46
N ALA A 8 -10.89 3.62 -17.34
CA ALA A 8 -10.95 5.03 -16.99
C ALA A 8 -11.97 5.32 -15.88
N GLY A 9 -13.16 4.70 -15.93
CA GLY A 9 -14.17 4.83 -14.89
C GLY A 9 -13.71 4.30 -13.53
N ILE A 10 -13.07 3.13 -13.52
CA ILE A 10 -12.48 2.56 -12.30
C ILE A 10 -11.42 3.53 -11.74
N ALA A 11 -10.47 3.96 -12.58
CA ALA A 11 -9.38 4.85 -12.18
C ALA A 11 -9.86 6.15 -11.52
N ILE A 12 -10.94 6.74 -12.03
CA ILE A 12 -11.55 7.93 -11.44
C ILE A 12 -12.13 7.63 -10.04
N GLY A 13 -12.88 6.53 -9.90
CA GLY A 13 -13.51 6.16 -8.62
C GLY A 13 -12.50 5.87 -7.52
N ILE A 14 -11.48 5.04 -7.80
CA ILE A 14 -10.40 4.76 -6.84
C ILE A 14 -9.50 5.97 -6.57
N GLY A 15 -9.33 6.89 -7.52
CA GLY A 15 -8.63 8.16 -7.28
C GLY A 15 -9.31 9.00 -6.18
N PHE A 16 -10.65 9.06 -6.19
CA PHE A 16 -11.42 9.72 -5.14
C PHE A 16 -11.28 9.02 -3.77
N LEU A 17 -11.35 7.69 -3.75
CA LEU A 17 -11.16 6.91 -2.51
C LEU A 17 -9.74 7.10 -1.94
N GLY A 18 -8.72 7.04 -2.79
CA GLY A 18 -7.33 7.26 -2.40
C GLY A 18 -7.12 8.66 -1.80
N ALA A 19 -7.61 9.70 -2.46
CA ALA A 19 -7.54 11.08 -1.94
C ALA A 19 -8.26 11.22 -0.58
N GLY A 20 -9.40 10.55 -0.40
CA GLY A 20 -10.16 10.57 0.86
C GLY A 20 -9.43 9.91 2.04
N THR A 21 -8.47 9.02 1.79
CA THR A 21 -7.66 8.41 2.86
C THR A 21 -6.49 9.27 3.32
N ILE A 22 -6.12 10.31 2.56
CA ILE A 22 -5.01 11.19 2.91
C ILE A 22 -5.51 12.26 3.87
N ILE A 23 -5.05 12.20 5.12
CA ILE A 23 -5.44 13.15 6.16
C ILE A 23 -4.20 13.96 6.55
N ARG A 24 -4.33 15.29 6.43
CA ARG A 24 -3.27 16.24 6.80
C ARG A 24 -3.61 16.91 8.14
N THR A 25 -2.74 16.72 9.12
CA THR A 25 -2.71 17.51 10.36
C THR A 25 -1.59 18.56 10.28
N LYS A 26 -1.56 19.56 11.17
CA LYS A 26 -0.63 20.71 11.11
C LYS A 26 0.85 20.35 10.87
N PHE A 27 1.33 19.19 11.36
CA PHE A 27 2.73 18.77 11.24
C PHE A 27 2.93 17.36 10.68
N SER A 28 1.87 16.63 10.33
CA SER A 28 1.98 15.24 9.88
C SER A 28 0.93 14.91 8.83
N ILE A 29 1.32 14.08 7.86
CA ILE A 29 0.44 13.54 6.84
C ILE A 29 0.30 12.05 7.13
N SER A 30 -0.94 11.60 7.35
CA SER A 30 -1.27 10.19 7.55
C SER A 30 -2.05 9.66 6.34
N GLY A 31 -1.97 8.36 6.11
CA GLY A 31 -2.73 7.68 5.05
C GLY A 31 -2.13 7.72 3.64
N LEU A 32 -0.92 8.26 3.46
CA LEU A 32 -0.22 8.23 2.15
C LEU A 32 -0.02 6.81 1.64
N THR A 33 0.45 5.90 2.50
CA THR A 33 0.64 4.48 2.15
C THR A 33 -0.69 3.81 1.81
N THR A 34 -1.76 4.12 2.55
CA THR A 34 -3.10 3.59 2.29
C THR A 34 -3.65 4.07 0.94
N ALA A 35 -3.44 5.35 0.61
CA ALA A 35 -3.84 5.88 -0.69
C ALA A 35 -3.11 5.20 -1.85
N ALA A 36 -1.80 4.99 -1.70
CA ALA A 36 -0.99 4.29 -2.68
C ALA A 36 -1.42 2.82 -2.85
N THR A 37 -1.68 2.10 -1.76
CA THR A 37 -2.08 0.69 -1.82
C THR A 37 -3.45 0.50 -2.49
N ILE A 38 -4.42 1.38 -2.23
CA ILE A 38 -5.73 1.36 -2.91
C ILE A 38 -5.55 1.43 -4.43
N TRP A 39 -4.66 2.32 -4.91
CA TRP A 39 -4.39 2.46 -6.34
C TRP A 39 -3.75 1.20 -6.93
N VAL A 40 -2.75 0.64 -6.24
CA VAL A 40 -2.03 -0.56 -6.68
C VAL A 40 -2.96 -1.78 -6.74
N ILE A 41 -3.80 -2.00 -5.71
CA ILE A 41 -4.71 -3.15 -5.66
C ILE A 41 -5.75 -3.07 -6.79
N ALA A 42 -6.24 -1.87 -7.10
CA ALA A 42 -7.17 -1.67 -8.21
C ALA A 42 -6.52 -1.95 -9.59
N ALA A 43 -5.27 -1.52 -9.79
CA ALA A 43 -4.51 -1.84 -11.00
C ALA A 43 -4.30 -3.35 -11.16
N ILE A 44 -3.95 -4.04 -10.07
CA ILE A 44 -3.80 -5.51 -10.05
C ILE A 44 -5.15 -6.19 -10.36
N GLY A 45 -6.25 -5.75 -9.74
CA GLY A 45 -7.59 -6.27 -10.00
C GLY A 45 -8.02 -6.10 -11.47
N MET A 46 -7.71 -4.96 -12.08
CA MET A 46 -7.95 -4.74 -13.51
C MET A 46 -7.08 -5.64 -14.39
N ALA A 47 -5.82 -5.87 -14.02
CA ALA A 47 -4.95 -6.80 -14.74
C ALA A 47 -5.47 -8.24 -14.68
N PHE A 48 -5.99 -8.68 -13.52
CA PHE A 48 -6.67 -9.96 -13.38
C PHE A 48 -7.96 -10.04 -14.21
N GLY A 49 -8.78 -8.99 -14.19
CA GLY A 49 -10.02 -8.90 -14.98
C GLY A 49 -9.80 -8.89 -16.49
N ALA A 50 -8.62 -8.43 -16.93
CA ALA A 50 -8.20 -8.47 -18.33
C ALA A 50 -7.51 -9.79 -18.74
N GLY A 51 -7.36 -10.76 -17.83
CA GLY A 51 -6.76 -12.08 -18.11
C GLY A 51 -5.23 -12.15 -17.99
N PHE A 52 -4.57 -11.09 -17.52
CA PHE A 52 -3.11 -11.05 -17.35
C PHE A 52 -2.66 -11.66 -16.02
N TYR A 53 -2.98 -12.94 -15.77
CA TYR A 53 -2.75 -13.60 -14.48
C TYR A 53 -1.28 -13.61 -14.02
N ILE A 54 -0.34 -13.88 -14.93
CA ILE A 54 1.08 -13.97 -14.59
C ILE A 54 1.61 -12.61 -14.14
N ILE A 55 1.39 -11.57 -14.95
CA ILE A 55 1.86 -10.21 -14.68
C ILE A 55 1.17 -9.66 -13.42
N ALA A 56 -0.13 -9.89 -13.25
CA ALA A 56 -0.88 -9.46 -12.08
C ALA A 56 -0.35 -10.13 -10.79
N THR A 57 -0.06 -11.43 -10.84
CA THR A 57 0.48 -12.16 -9.68
C THR A 57 1.89 -11.68 -9.31
N VAL A 58 2.78 -11.50 -10.28
CA VAL A 58 4.12 -10.96 -10.04
C VAL A 58 4.04 -9.56 -9.44
N THR A 59 3.18 -8.70 -9.98
CA THR A 59 2.97 -7.33 -9.48
C THR A 59 2.43 -7.34 -8.05
N TRP A 60 1.51 -8.25 -7.74
CA TRP A 60 0.97 -8.42 -6.39
C TRP A 60 2.04 -8.85 -5.37
N VAL A 61 2.89 -9.82 -5.73
CA VAL A 61 4.01 -10.25 -4.86
C VAL A 61 4.96 -9.08 -4.61
N ILE A 62 5.35 -8.33 -5.64
CA ILE A 62 6.23 -7.17 -5.51
C ILE A 62 5.59 -6.10 -4.62
N ALA A 63 4.29 -5.82 -4.80
CA ALA A 63 3.57 -4.86 -3.98
C ALA A 63 3.54 -5.25 -2.49
N LEU A 64 3.38 -6.55 -2.17
CA LEU A 64 3.46 -7.05 -0.81
C LEU A 64 4.87 -6.88 -0.22
N VAL A 65 5.91 -7.17 -0.99
CA VAL A 65 7.30 -6.98 -0.53
C VAL A 65 7.54 -5.51 -0.19
N ILE A 66 7.15 -4.58 -1.06
CA ILE A 66 7.32 -3.13 -0.83
C ILE A 66 6.54 -2.65 0.40
N LEU A 67 5.34 -3.21 0.65
CA LEU A 67 4.50 -2.82 1.79
C LEU A 67 4.99 -3.42 3.12
N LEU A 68 5.38 -4.69 3.12
CA LEU A 68 5.69 -5.44 4.34
C LEU A 68 7.15 -5.32 4.78
N LEU A 69 8.10 -5.17 3.84
CA LEU A 69 9.52 -5.06 4.15
C LEU A 69 9.86 -3.88 5.09
N PRO A 70 9.39 -2.64 4.84
CA PRO A 70 9.67 -1.53 5.76
C PRO A 70 8.99 -1.70 7.12
N ALA A 71 7.78 -2.29 7.17
CA ALA A 71 7.10 -2.59 8.42
C ALA A 71 7.89 -3.62 9.26
N PHE A 72 8.42 -4.65 8.60
CA PHE A 72 9.22 -5.69 9.24
C PHE A 72 10.54 -5.13 9.80
N ILE A 73 11.22 -4.28 9.04
CA ILE A 73 12.47 -3.62 9.47
C ILE A 73 12.23 -2.70 10.68
N HIS A 74 11.08 -2.01 10.73
CA HIS A 74 10.73 -1.18 11.88
C HIS A 74 10.47 -2.04 13.13
N LEU A 75 9.68 -3.11 13.00
CA LEU A 75 9.42 -4.04 14.11
C LEU A 75 10.71 -4.63 14.70
N SER A 76 11.69 -4.98 13.87
CA SER A 76 12.99 -5.46 14.38
C SER A 76 13.81 -4.39 15.11
N ALA A 77 13.61 -3.11 14.78
CA ALA A 77 14.31 -2.00 15.45
C ALA A 77 13.61 -1.55 16.75
N ASP A 78 12.31 -1.85 16.88
CA ASP A 78 11.52 -1.54 18.07
C ASP A 78 11.79 -2.52 19.22
N GLU A 79 12.06 -3.78 18.87
CA GLU A 79 12.35 -4.87 19.82
C GLU A 79 13.70 -4.66 20.53
N ASP A 80 14.73 -4.26 19.79
CA ASP A 80 16.04 -3.87 20.32
C ASP A 80 15.95 -2.72 21.35
N LYS A 81 15.12 -1.70 21.06
CA LYS A 81 14.91 -0.58 22.00
C LYS A 81 14.12 -0.97 23.26
N ARG A 82 13.30 -2.03 23.20
CA ARG A 82 12.52 -2.53 24.35
C ARG A 82 13.39 -3.35 25.29
N GLU A 83 14.31 -4.17 24.77
CA GLU A 83 15.26 -4.94 25.58
C GLU A 83 16.25 -4.01 26.31
N VAL A 84 16.83 -3.03 25.62
CA VAL A 84 17.78 -2.07 26.23
C VAL A 84 17.13 -1.24 27.35
N LYS A 85 15.83 -0.96 27.28
CA LYS A 85 15.11 -0.22 28.33
C LYS A 85 14.82 -1.08 29.56
N HIS A 86 14.75 -2.41 29.43
CA HIS A 86 14.45 -3.32 30.53
C HIS A 86 15.71 -3.69 31.33
N ASP A 87 16.86 -3.82 30.66
CA ASP A 87 18.18 -4.08 31.27
C ASP A 87 18.75 -2.85 31.99
N GLY A 88 18.55 -1.64 31.45
CA GLY A 88 19.03 -0.39 32.07
C GLY A 88 18.23 0.11 33.28
N SER A 89 17.34 -0.71 33.86
CA SER A 89 16.52 -0.35 35.02
C SER A 89 16.77 -1.22 36.26
N GLU A 90 17.74 -2.14 36.21
CA GLU A 90 18.23 -2.94 37.34
C GLU A 90 19.56 -2.43 37.91
#